data_AF-A0A3D1CJR1-F1
#
_entry.id   AF-A0A3D1CJR1-F1
#
_cell.length_a   1.000
_cell.length_b   1.000
_cell.length_c   1.000
_cell.angle_alpha   90.00
_cell.angle_beta   90.00
_cell.angle_gamma   90.00
#
_symmetry.space_group_name_H-M   'P 1'
#
loop_
_entity.id
_entity.type
_entity.pdbx_description
1 polymer ?
#
loop_
_entity_poly.entity_id
_entity_poly.type
_entity_poly.pdbx_seq_one_letter_code
_entity_poly.pdbx_strand_id
1 'polypeptide(L)' 'LTLQVFEQALPFLNQLQEADPSLKVQNRGLLLSVNISAASLSNLELFKQIEMLCEAHNIKPDQLILELTETAAM' A
#
# COMPACT_ATOMS: atom_id res chain seq x y z
N LEU A 1 14.02 3.43 -1.95
CA LEU A 1 12.96 4.24 -2.59
C LEU A 1 11.59 3.61 -2.41
N THR A 2 11.34 2.37 -2.87
CA THR A 2 10.02 1.73 -2.73
C THR A 2 9.52 1.73 -1.28
N LEU A 3 10.31 1.25 -0.32
CA LEU A 3 9.91 1.26 1.10
C LEU A 3 9.50 2.65 1.61
N GLN A 4 10.26 3.70 1.27
CA GLN A 4 9.97 5.07 1.68
C GLN A 4 8.62 5.57 1.14
N VAL A 5 8.19 5.09 -0.03
CA VAL A 5 6.85 5.41 -0.55
C VAL A 5 5.78 4.79 0.34
N PHE A 6 5.96 3.54 0.81
CA PHE A 6 5.03 2.88 1.73
C PHE A 6 4.98 3.55 3.10
N GLU A 7 6.13 3.94 3.64
CA GLU A 7 6.25 4.67 4.92
C GLU A 7 5.44 5.99 4.92
N GLN A 8 5.22 6.60 3.75
CA GLN A 8 4.42 7.82 3.62
C GLN A 8 2.96 7.53 3.22
N ALA A 9 2.75 6.59 2.30
CA ALA A 9 1.43 6.34 1.71
C ALA A 9 0.46 5.64 2.67
N LEU A 10 0.96 4.71 3.51
CA LEU A 10 0.13 3.98 4.46
C LEU A 10 -0.46 4.88 5.55
N PRO A 11 0.33 5.73 6.26
CA PRO A 11 -0.26 6.72 7.18
C PRO A 11 -1.26 7.65 6.50
N PHE A 12 -0.99 8.08 5.26
CA PHE A 12 -1.85 8.97 4.51
C PHE A 12 -3.23 8.34 4.21
N LEU A 13 -3.28 7.04 3.89
CA LEU A 13 -4.54 6.32 3.70
C LEU A 13 -5.43 6.39 4.94
N ASN A 14 -4.84 6.21 6.13
CA ASN A 14 -5.59 6.32 7.39
C ASN A 14 -6.11 7.74 7.63
N GLN A 15 -5.26 8.75 7.41
CA GLN A 15 -5.66 10.15 7.55
C GLN A 15 -6.85 10.49 6.64
N LEU A 16 -6.88 9.97 5.41
CA LEU A 16 -8.02 10.15 4.51
C LEU A 16 -9.29 9.46 5.02
N GLN A 17 -9.19 8.23 5.52
CA GLN A 17 -10.32 7.50 6.07
C GLN A 17 -10.88 8.13 7.37
N GLU A 18 -10.04 8.82 8.14
CA GLU A 18 -10.43 9.56 9.34
C GLU A 18 -11.06 10.92 8.99
N ALA A 19 -10.56 11.58 7.95
CA ALA A 19 -11.10 12.86 7.48
C ALA A 19 -12.53 12.75 6.95
N ASP A 20 -12.90 11.60 6.37
CA ASP A 20 -14.27 11.34 5.91
C ASP A 20 -14.79 9.98 6.42
N PRO A 21 -15.43 9.96 7.59
CA PRO A 21 -16.02 8.74 8.17
C PRO A 21 -17.07 8.07 7.28
N SER A 22 -17.67 8.79 6.32
CA SER A 22 -18.64 8.20 5.39
C SER A 22 -18.01 7.13 4.49
N LEU A 23 -16.70 7.23 4.25
CA LEU A 23 -15.91 6.23 3.52
C LEU A 23 -15.84 4.89 4.27
N LYS A 24 -15.88 4.91 5.60
CA LYS A 24 -15.96 3.68 6.42
C LYS A 24 -17.36 3.06 6.37
N VAL A 25 -18.41 3.90 6.31
CA VAL A 25 -19.82 3.46 6.33
C VAL A 25 -20.26 2.83 5.00
N GLN A 26 -19.70 3.26 3.87
CA GLN A 26 -20.06 2.74 2.55
C GLN A 26 -19.50 1.32 2.25
N ASN A 27 -18.84 0.67 3.21
CA ASN A 27 -18.33 -0.71 3.10
C ASN A 27 -17.35 -0.92 1.93
N ARG A 28 -16.78 0.16 1.40
CA ARG A 28 -15.84 0.21 0.28
C ARG A 28 -14.55 0.88 0.74
N GLY A 29 -13.94 0.34 1.80
CA GLY A 29 -12.71 0.89 2.37
C GLY A 29 -11.73 1.32 1.27
N LEU A 30 -11.07 2.46 1.48
CA LEU A 30 -10.18 3.02 0.47
C LEU A 30 -9.10 1.99 0.09
N LEU A 31 -8.83 1.90 -1.21
CA LEU A 31 -7.73 1.13 -1.76
C LEU A 31 -6.56 2.09 -2.03
N LEU A 32 -5.34 1.63 -1.74
CA LEU A 32 -4.10 2.31 -2.05
C LEU A 32 -3.41 1.55 -3.18
N SER A 33 -3.17 2.22 -4.30
CA SER A 33 -2.36 1.67 -5.39
C SER A 33 -0.97 2.28 -5.37
N VAL A 34 0.06 1.44 -5.41
CA VAL A 34 1.46 1.87 -5.35
C VAL A 34 2.25 1.22 -6.49
N ASN A 35 2.91 2.07 -7.29
CA ASN A 35 3.81 1.60 -8.33
C ASN A 35 5.11 1.06 -7.71
N ILE A 36 5.52 -0.14 -8.13
CA ILE A 36 6.79 -0.75 -7.75
C ILE A 36 7.65 -0.99 -9.00
N SER A 37 8.97 -0.96 -8.84
CA SER A 37 9.89 -1.28 -9.93
C SER A 37 10.10 -2.79 -10.04
N ALA A 38 10.40 -3.29 -11.24
CA ALA A 38 10.78 -4.69 -11.46
C ALA A 38 11.94 -5.13 -10.54
N ALA A 39 12.91 -4.24 -10.31
CA ALA A 39 14.06 -4.50 -9.44
C ALA A 39 13.67 -4.81 -7.98
N SER A 40 12.48 -4.38 -7.54
CA SER A 40 11.97 -4.65 -6.20
C SER A 40 11.36 -6.06 -6.06
N LEU A 41 10.99 -6.73 -7.16
CA LEU A 41 10.31 -8.02 -7.13
C LEU A 41 11.17 -9.15 -6.56
N SER A 42 12.47 -9.15 -6.79
CA SER A 42 13.39 -10.16 -6.27
C SER A 42 13.71 -9.98 -4.79
N ASN A 43 13.33 -8.84 -4.20
CA ASN A 43 13.62 -8.52 -2.82
C ASN A 43 12.46 -8.93 -1.90
N LEU A 44 12.43 -10.20 -1.49
CA LEU A 44 11.41 -10.72 -0.57
C LEU A 44 11.35 -9.99 0.77
N GLU A 45 12.48 -9.46 1.24
CA GLU A 45 12.56 -8.72 2.50
C GLU A 45 11.79 -7.40 2.44
N LEU A 46 11.74 -6.75 1.27
CA LEU A 46 10.90 -5.57 1.05
C LEU A 46 9.42 -5.87 1.30
N PHE A 47 8.90 -7.00 0.81
CA PHE A 47 7.48 -7.34 0.98
C PHE A 47 7.12 -7.66 2.42
N LYS A 48 8.04 -8.27 3.19
CA LYS A 48 7.86 -8.45 4.64
C LYS A 48 7.82 -7.11 5.37
N GLN A 49 8.69 -6.16 4.97
CA GLN A 49 8.67 -4.81 5.55
C GLN A 49 7.37 -4.07 5.23
N ILE A 50 6.84 -4.22 4.02
CA ILE A 50 5.54 -3.68 3.64
C ILE A 50 4.42 -4.30 4.48
N GLU A 51 4.44 -5.63 4.69
CA GLU A 51 3.46 -6.32 5.54
C GLU A 51 3.50 -5.81 7.00
N MET A 52 4.69 -5.69 7.59
CA MET A 52 4.85 -5.11 8.94
C MET A 52 4.37 -3.66 9.02
N LEU A 53 4.58 -2.85 7.98
CA LEU A 53 4.05 -1.49 7.92
C LEU A 53 2.51 -1.47 7.83
N CYS A 54 1.91 -2.36 7.04
CA CYS A 54 0.46 -2.51 6.97
C CYS A 54 -0.13 -2.85 8.34
N GLU A 55 0.47 -3.81 9.06
CA GLU A 55 0.06 -4.18 10.42
C GLU A 55 0.18 -3.00 11.40
N ALA A 56 1.31 -2.28 11.37
CA ALA A 56 1.54 -1.12 12.24
C ALA A 56 0.52 0.01 12.02
N HIS A 57 -0.05 0.10 10.81
CA HIS A 57 -1.07 1.09 10.45
C HIS A 57 -2.48 0.53 10.41
N ASN A 58 -2.72 -0.72 10.85
CA ASN A 58 -4.04 -1.37 10.81
C ASN A 58 -4.69 -1.32 9.41
N ILE A 59 -3.86 -1.46 8.36
CA ILE A 59 -4.29 -1.54 6.96
C ILE A 59 -4.28 -3.00 6.56
N LYS A 60 -5.40 -3.49 6.04
CA LYS A 60 -5.46 -4.88 5.58
C LYS A 60 -4.71 -5.02 4.25
N PRO A 61 -4.01 -6.14 4.00
CA PRO A 61 -3.29 -6.36 2.74
C PRO A 61 -4.17 -6.26 1.48
N ASP A 62 -5.46 -6.61 1.57
CA ASP A 62 -6.43 -6.49 0.47
C ASP A 62 -6.79 -5.05 0.09
N GLN A 63 -6.37 -4.06 0.90
CA GLN A 63 -6.49 -2.64 0.59
C GLN A 63 -5.30 -2.09 -0.20
N LEU A 64 -4.28 -2.91 -0.45
CA LEU A 64 -3.07 -2.51 -1.16
C LEU A 64 -3.00 -3.20 -2.53
N ILE A 65 -2.86 -2.39 -3.58
CA ILE A 65 -2.62 -2.85 -4.94
C ILE A 65 -1.18 -2.49 -5.30
N LEU A 66 -0.41 -3.49 -5.74
CA LEU A 66 0.93 -3.30 -6.25
C LEU A 66 0.89 -3.24 -7.78
N GLU A 67 1.28 -2.11 -8.33
CA GLU A 67 1.29 -1.87 -9.77
C GLU A 67 2.71 -2.02 -10.34
N LEU A 68 2.80 -2.74 -11.46
CA LEU A 68 3.99 -2.80 -12.29
C LEU A 68 3.61 -2.32 -13.69
N THR A 69 4.55 -1.64 -14.33
CA THR A 69 4.40 -1.35 -15.77
C THR A 69 4.50 -2.65 -16.56
N GLU A 70 3.84 -2.72 -17.72
CA GLU A 70 3.87 -3.92 -18.57
C GLU A 70 5.31 -4.36 -18.90
N THR A 71 6.17 -3.40 -19.26
CA THR A 71 7.60 -3.66 -19.54
C THR A 71 8.37 -4.22 -18.35
N ALA A 72 7.93 -3.94 -17.13
CA ALA A 72 8.55 -4.45 -15.90
C ALA A 72 8.08 -5.86 -15.54
N ALA A 73 6.96 -6.33 -16.11
CA ALA A 73 6.35 -7.63 -15.81
C ALA A 73 6.63 -8.70 -16.88
N MET A 74 7.11 -8.31 -18.06
CA MET A 74 7.57 -9.20 -19.14
C MET A 74 9.05 -9.55 -19.00
#